data_AF-A0A8B9DXK2-F1
#
_entry.id   AF-A0A8B9DXK2-F1
#
_cell.length_a   1.000
_cell.length_b   1.000
_cell.length_c   1.000
_cell.angle_alpha   90.00
_cell.angle_beta   90.00
_cell.angle_gamma   90.00
#
_symmetry.space_group_name_H-M   'P 1'
#
loop_
_entity.id
_entity.type
_entity.pdbx_description
1 polymer ?
#
loop_
_entity_poly.entity_id
_entity_poly.type
_entity_poly.pdbx_seq_one_letter_code
_entity_poly.pdbx_strand_id
1 'polypeptide(L)'
;MAAQVPRAPHEAGTRQRGGGSWPARGAAGSQRGPPLSCRAPVPDGRGPVPQPFATSVLRAVPGVGKRGWDPRTPGPRPHEAPGVWGLEFVRLSVDASAEFYKLLRSQNEARKLNHQEVVEEDKRLKLPPNWEAKKARLEWELKVEEKKKECAARGEDYERVKLLEISAEDAERWERKKKRKNPDLGFSDYAAAQLRQYQRLTRQIKPDLEQYEKLKEQYGEALYPTSDSLLHGTHVPTKEGIDRMVADLEKQIEKREKYSRRRPYNDDADIDYINERNAKFNKKAERFYGKYTAEIKQNLERGTAV
;
A
#
# COMPACT_ATOMS: atom_id res chain seq x y z
N MET A 1 28.32 35.74 -58.20
CA MET A 1 28.96 34.41 -58.35
C MET A 1 30.47 34.60 -58.33
N ALA A 2 31.12 34.27 -57.22
CA ALA A 2 32.57 34.22 -57.06
C ALA A 2 32.82 33.33 -55.82
N ALA A 3 33.10 32.05 -56.04
CA ALA A 3 34.44 31.45 -56.08
C ALA A 3 34.97 31.14 -54.67
N GLN A 4 34.67 29.90 -54.24
CA GLN A 4 35.24 29.24 -53.06
C GLN A 4 36.71 28.89 -53.32
N VAL A 5 37.56 29.17 -52.33
CA VAL A 5 38.97 28.76 -52.27
C VAL A 5 39.06 27.43 -51.52
N PRO A 6 39.73 26.38 -52.06
CA PRO A 6 39.92 25.12 -51.36
C PRO A 6 41.16 25.13 -50.47
N ARG A 7 41.05 24.58 -49.24
CA ARG A 7 42.19 24.26 -48.37
C ARG A 7 42.62 22.80 -48.57
N ALA A 8 43.93 22.60 -48.70
CA ALA A 8 44.60 21.30 -48.86
C ALA A 8 44.64 20.44 -47.57
N PRO A 9 44.81 19.10 -47.66
CA PRO A 9 45.02 18.19 -46.53
C PRO A 9 46.46 17.58 -46.44
N HIS A 10 46.70 16.81 -45.36
CA HIS A 10 47.90 16.04 -44.94
C HIS A 10 48.92 16.83 -44.08
N GLU A 11 49.46 16.35 -42.94
CA GLU A 11 50.00 15.01 -42.61
C GLU A 11 49.76 14.63 -41.12
N ALA A 12 49.19 13.46 -40.84
CA ALA A 12 49.83 12.26 -40.24
C ALA A 12 51.13 12.47 -39.42
N GLY A 13 51.05 12.25 -38.11
CA GLY A 13 52.19 12.08 -37.20
C GLY A 13 51.86 11.12 -36.06
N THR A 14 52.52 9.97 -36.06
CA THR A 14 52.29 8.77 -35.26
C THR A 14 52.82 8.83 -33.81
N ARG A 15 51.99 8.30 -32.88
CA ARG A 15 52.28 7.34 -31.79
C ARG A 15 53.59 7.48 -30.98
N GLN A 16 53.46 7.59 -29.65
CA GLN A 16 54.33 6.85 -28.71
C GLN A 16 53.62 6.57 -27.37
N ARG A 17 53.86 5.35 -26.85
CA ARG A 17 53.37 4.79 -25.59
C ARG A 17 54.40 5.00 -24.49
N GLY A 18 53.93 5.16 -23.24
CA GLY A 18 54.65 4.91 -21.99
C GLY A 18 53.73 5.34 -20.83
N GLY A 19 53.49 4.62 -19.75
CA GLY A 19 54.16 3.47 -19.14
C GLY A 19 54.57 3.83 -17.71
N GLY A 20 53.86 3.31 -16.69
CA GLY A 20 54.20 3.38 -15.26
C GLY A 20 53.74 4.66 -14.55
N SER A 21 53.32 4.69 -13.28
CA SER A 21 53.54 3.77 -12.16
C SER A 21 52.45 3.91 -11.10
N TRP A 22 52.02 2.79 -10.51
CA TRP A 22 51.23 2.73 -9.28
C TRP A 22 52.16 2.68 -8.07
N PRO A 23 51.93 3.43 -6.98
CA PRO A 23 52.57 3.15 -5.71
C PRO A 23 51.77 2.10 -4.90
N ALA A 24 52.51 1.16 -4.34
CA ALA A 24 52.03 0.07 -3.51
C ALA A 24 52.26 0.34 -2.01
N ARG A 25 51.32 -0.18 -1.20
CA ARG A 25 51.41 -0.62 0.22
C ARG A 25 51.67 0.42 1.32
N GLY A 26 50.64 0.58 2.16
CA GLY A 26 50.77 0.77 3.60
C GLY A 26 49.92 -0.30 4.31
N ALA A 27 50.58 -1.27 4.95
CA ALA A 27 49.96 -2.25 5.83
C ALA A 27 50.00 -1.70 7.26
N ALA A 28 48.83 -1.54 7.88
CA ALA A 28 48.71 -1.41 9.34
C ALA A 28 47.54 -2.30 9.77
N GLY A 29 47.88 -3.38 10.46
CA GLY A 29 46.92 -4.29 11.07
C GLY A 29 46.25 -3.62 12.28
N SER A 30 44.92 -3.66 12.30
CA SER A 30 44.15 -3.52 13.53
C SER A 30 43.04 -4.55 13.48
N GLN A 31 43.17 -5.54 14.36
CA GLN A 31 42.21 -6.62 14.55
C GLN A 31 40.88 -6.01 15.03
N ARG A 32 39.83 -6.12 14.22
CA ARG A 32 38.45 -5.97 14.69
C ARG A 32 37.69 -7.23 14.26
N GLY A 33 37.19 -7.96 15.25
CA GLY A 33 36.54 -9.26 15.12
C GLY A 33 35.26 -9.24 14.28
N PRO A 34 34.69 -10.42 14.02
CA PRO A 34 33.53 -10.57 13.14
C PRO A 34 32.31 -9.84 13.72
N PRO A 35 31.50 -9.14 12.91
CA PRO A 35 30.22 -8.65 13.38
C PRO A 35 29.34 -9.83 13.73
N LEU A 36 28.87 -9.84 14.99
CA LEU A 36 27.93 -10.80 15.52
C LEU A 36 26.74 -10.95 14.57
N SER A 37 26.47 -12.21 14.23
CA SER A 37 25.25 -12.66 13.57
C SER A 37 24.03 -12.00 14.22
N CYS A 38 23.35 -11.13 13.48
CA CYS A 38 22.00 -10.71 13.82
C CYS A 38 21.08 -11.91 13.58
N ARG A 39 20.95 -12.75 14.61
CA ARG A 39 19.84 -13.69 14.74
C ARG A 39 18.56 -12.86 14.67
N ALA A 40 17.75 -13.09 13.64
CA ALA A 40 16.38 -12.58 13.60
C ALA A 40 15.65 -13.09 14.84
N PRO A 41 14.95 -12.22 15.61
CA PRO A 41 14.03 -12.70 16.63
C PRO A 41 12.87 -13.40 15.94
N VAL A 42 12.62 -14.65 16.34
CA VAL A 42 11.35 -15.35 16.09
C VAL A 42 10.24 -14.48 16.71
N PRO A 43 9.15 -14.17 15.99
CA PRO A 43 8.02 -13.48 16.60
C PRO A 43 7.34 -14.44 17.58
N ASP A 44 7.57 -14.26 18.88
CA ASP A 44 6.76 -14.86 19.92
C ASP A 44 5.32 -14.35 19.78
N GLY A 45 4.43 -15.24 19.38
CA GLY A 45 3.00 -15.00 19.32
C GLY A 45 2.42 -14.82 20.72
N ARG A 46 2.44 -13.59 21.24
CA ARG A 46 1.48 -13.08 22.24
C ARG A 46 1.28 -11.59 22.00
N GLY A 47 0.27 -11.27 21.19
CA GLY A 47 -0.23 -9.90 21.10
C GLY A 47 -0.81 -9.44 22.44
N PRO A 48 -0.77 -8.13 22.75
CA PRO A 48 -1.38 -7.59 23.96
C PRO A 48 -2.90 -7.78 23.90
N VAL A 49 -3.44 -8.36 24.96
CA VAL A 49 -4.89 -8.47 25.18
C VAL A 49 -5.47 -7.05 25.27
N PRO A 50 -6.52 -6.69 24.51
CA PRO A 50 -7.15 -5.39 24.66
C PRO A 50 -7.84 -5.31 26.03
N GLN A 51 -7.41 -4.33 26.84
CA GLN A 51 -8.13 -3.94 28.04
C GLN A 51 -9.47 -3.33 27.63
N PRO A 52 -10.59 -3.73 28.26
CA PRO A 52 -11.88 -3.09 28.00
C PRO A 52 -11.85 -1.64 28.48
N PHE A 53 -12.33 -0.75 27.62
CA PHE A 53 -12.49 0.67 27.85
C PHE A 53 -13.22 0.95 29.18
N ALA A 54 -12.67 1.90 29.92
CA ALA A 54 -13.27 2.50 31.10
C ALA A 54 -14.65 3.06 30.76
N THR A 55 -15.71 2.40 31.24
CA THR A 55 -17.03 2.99 31.38
C THR A 55 -17.03 3.93 32.59
N SER A 56 -17.58 5.10 32.34
CA SER A 56 -17.72 6.22 33.25
C SER A 56 -18.36 5.85 34.59
N VAL A 57 -17.73 6.37 35.64
CA VAL A 57 -18.22 6.61 37.00
C VAL A 57 -19.74 6.78 37.09
N LEU A 58 -20.43 5.80 37.69
CA LEU A 58 -21.73 6.00 38.35
C LEU A 58 -21.56 5.69 39.84
N ARG A 59 -21.90 6.71 40.62
CA ARG A 59 -21.77 6.89 42.06
C ARG A 59 -22.57 5.83 42.82
N ALA A 60 -21.95 5.22 43.83
CA ALA A 60 -22.58 4.29 44.76
C ALA A 60 -23.67 4.99 45.61
N VAL A 61 -24.85 4.36 45.71
CA VAL A 61 -25.86 4.63 46.74
C VAL A 61 -25.92 3.39 47.65
N PRO A 62 -25.83 3.53 48.99
CA PRO A 62 -25.81 2.38 49.89
C PRO A 62 -27.23 1.96 50.31
N GLY A 63 -27.42 0.64 50.46
CA GLY A 63 -28.29 0.06 51.48
C GLY A 63 -29.77 -0.13 51.14
N VAL A 64 -30.14 -1.35 50.70
CA VAL A 64 -31.44 -1.95 51.04
C VAL A 64 -31.20 -3.42 51.39
N GLY A 65 -31.48 -3.76 52.65
CA GLY A 65 -31.19 -5.05 53.26
C GLY A 65 -31.94 -6.21 52.61
N LYS A 66 -31.25 -7.34 52.51
CA LYS A 66 -31.85 -8.65 52.22
C LYS A 66 -32.66 -9.10 53.43
N ARG A 67 -34.00 -9.02 53.33
CA ARG A 67 -34.87 -9.83 54.20
C ARG A 67 -34.93 -11.24 53.63
N GLY A 68 -34.17 -12.14 54.25
CA GLY A 68 -34.35 -13.58 54.07
C GLY A 68 -35.70 -14.00 54.64
N TRP A 69 -36.42 -14.83 53.89
CA TRP A 69 -37.64 -15.49 54.34
C TRP A 69 -37.22 -16.77 55.08
N ASP A 70 -37.57 -16.86 56.37
CA ASP A 70 -37.20 -17.96 57.28
C ASP A 70 -38.35 -18.98 57.36
N PRO A 71 -38.18 -20.27 57.00
CA PRO A 71 -39.29 -21.18 56.71
C PRO A 71 -39.90 -21.86 57.95
N ARG A 72 -39.88 -21.22 59.13
CA ARG A 72 -40.37 -21.83 60.40
C ARG A 72 -41.27 -20.94 61.26
N THR A 73 -42.10 -20.12 60.65
CA THR A 73 -43.25 -19.50 61.34
C THR A 73 -44.55 -20.12 60.85
N PRO A 74 -45.43 -20.61 61.74
CA PRO A 74 -46.66 -21.29 61.33
C PRO A 74 -47.68 -20.24 60.87
N GLY A 75 -48.05 -20.31 59.60
CA GLY A 75 -49.11 -19.47 59.02
C GLY A 75 -50.47 -19.75 59.67
N PRO A 76 -51.36 -18.75 59.76
CA PRO A 76 -52.69 -18.94 60.33
C PRO A 76 -53.52 -19.88 59.44
N ARG A 77 -54.17 -20.85 60.10
CA ARG A 77 -55.18 -21.76 59.52
C ARG A 77 -56.59 -21.14 59.59
N PRO A 78 -57.54 -21.67 58.80
CA PRO A 78 -58.57 -20.90 58.12
C PRO A 78 -59.87 -20.81 58.92
N HIS A 79 -60.65 -19.76 58.70
CA HIS A 79 -62.09 -19.81 58.92
C HIS A 79 -62.83 -19.23 57.70
N GLU A 80 -63.77 -20.06 57.25
CA GLU A 80 -65.01 -19.73 56.51
C GLU A 80 -64.91 -19.48 54.99
N ALA A 81 -65.33 -20.51 54.25
CA ALA A 81 -65.59 -20.56 52.81
C ALA A 81 -67.00 -19.99 52.48
N PRO A 82 -67.58 -20.16 51.27
CA PRO A 82 -67.04 -20.35 49.91
C PRO A 82 -67.70 -19.39 48.89
N GLY A 83 -67.16 -19.31 47.66
CA GLY A 83 -67.99 -18.98 46.50
C GLY A 83 -67.32 -18.14 45.41
N VAL A 84 -67.36 -18.67 44.17
CA VAL A 84 -67.25 -17.96 42.89
C VAL A 84 -65.86 -17.46 42.48
N TRP A 85 -64.89 -18.37 42.31
CA TRP A 85 -63.64 -18.05 41.57
C TRP A 85 -63.27 -19.12 40.53
N GLY A 86 -64.24 -19.91 40.06
CA GLY A 86 -63.95 -21.02 39.13
C GLY A 86 -63.74 -20.62 37.67
N LEU A 87 -64.39 -19.56 37.19
CA LEU A 87 -64.41 -19.23 35.75
C LEU A 87 -63.54 -18.02 35.39
N GLU A 88 -63.48 -16.99 36.24
CA GLU A 88 -62.61 -15.82 36.02
C GLU A 88 -61.13 -16.12 36.30
N PHE A 89 -60.83 -16.98 37.28
CA PHE A 89 -59.45 -17.43 37.53
C PHE A 89 -58.90 -18.28 36.37
N VAL A 90 -59.73 -19.14 35.78
CA VAL A 90 -59.36 -19.92 34.59
C VAL A 90 -59.16 -18.98 33.39
N ARG A 91 -60.00 -17.96 33.19
CA ARG A 91 -59.87 -17.00 32.09
C ARG A 91 -58.63 -16.11 32.20
N LEU A 92 -58.34 -15.56 33.39
CA LEU A 92 -57.08 -14.85 33.69
C LEU A 92 -55.85 -15.75 33.52
N SER A 93 -55.94 -17.04 33.84
CA SER A 93 -54.83 -17.98 33.63
C SER A 93 -54.58 -18.30 32.16
N VAL A 94 -55.64 -18.36 31.34
CA VAL A 94 -55.56 -18.61 29.89
C VAL A 94 -55.03 -17.38 29.16
N ASP A 95 -55.46 -16.17 29.55
CA ASP A 95 -54.99 -14.91 28.97
C ASP A 95 -53.52 -14.62 29.36
N ALA A 96 -53.13 -14.86 30.62
CA ALA A 96 -51.73 -14.77 31.05
C ALA A 96 -50.84 -15.82 30.35
N SER A 97 -51.37 -17.02 30.09
CA SER A 97 -50.67 -18.03 29.31
C SER A 97 -50.49 -17.59 27.86
N ALA A 98 -51.50 -16.98 27.24
CA ALA A 98 -51.42 -16.48 25.88
C ALA A 98 -50.37 -15.36 25.73
N GLU A 99 -50.31 -14.42 26.67
CA GLU A 99 -49.27 -13.38 26.70
C GLU A 99 -47.87 -13.95 26.93
N PHE A 100 -47.74 -14.98 27.77
CA PHE A 100 -46.47 -15.69 27.97
C PHE A 100 -46.00 -16.41 26.71
N TYR A 101 -46.90 -17.06 25.96
CA TYR A 101 -46.57 -17.68 24.67
C TYR A 101 -46.17 -16.65 23.61
N LYS A 102 -46.80 -15.47 23.59
CA LYS A 102 -46.40 -14.34 22.72
C LYS A 102 -45.00 -13.84 23.07
N LEU A 103 -44.70 -13.68 24.36
CA LEU A 103 -43.38 -13.28 24.84
C LEU A 103 -42.31 -14.32 24.49
N LEU A 104 -42.59 -15.61 24.70
CA LEU A 104 -41.70 -16.72 24.31
C LEU A 104 -41.45 -16.73 22.80
N ARG A 105 -42.48 -16.49 22.00
CA ARG A 105 -42.37 -16.39 20.55
C ARG A 105 -41.50 -15.21 20.14
N SER A 106 -41.73 -14.03 20.72
CA SER A 106 -40.92 -12.83 20.50
C SER A 106 -39.46 -13.02 20.95
N GLN A 107 -39.22 -13.68 22.09
CA GLN A 107 -37.86 -14.03 22.52
C GLN A 107 -37.19 -15.02 21.58
N ASN A 108 -37.91 -16.03 21.09
CA ASN A 108 -37.38 -17.00 20.14
C ASN A 108 -37.09 -16.36 18.79
N GLU A 109 -37.92 -15.41 18.35
CA GLU A 109 -37.68 -14.59 17.16
C GLU A 109 -36.45 -13.70 17.33
N ALA A 110 -36.32 -13.00 18.46
CA ALA A 110 -35.13 -12.20 18.78
C ALA A 110 -33.85 -13.06 18.83
N ARG A 111 -33.90 -14.25 19.44
CA ARG A 111 -32.76 -15.19 19.45
C ARG A 111 -32.36 -15.64 18.04
N LYS A 112 -33.33 -15.89 17.18
CA LYS A 112 -33.09 -16.29 15.78
C LYS A 112 -32.46 -15.14 14.98
N LEU A 113 -32.99 -13.93 15.11
CA LEU A 113 -32.47 -12.75 14.42
C LEU A 113 -31.04 -12.44 14.88
N ASN A 114 -30.78 -12.44 16.19
CA ASN A 114 -29.44 -12.24 16.72
C ASN A 114 -28.46 -13.32 16.23
N HIS A 115 -28.90 -14.58 16.17
CA HIS A 115 -28.07 -15.67 15.63
C HIS A 115 -27.79 -15.48 14.13
N GLN A 116 -28.79 -15.06 13.36
CA GLN A 116 -28.62 -14.75 11.94
C GLN A 116 -27.62 -13.61 11.71
N GLU A 117 -27.72 -12.52 12.48
CA GLU A 117 -26.80 -11.39 12.41
C GLU A 117 -25.36 -11.81 12.74
N VAL A 118 -25.15 -12.57 13.83
CA VAL A 118 -23.81 -13.09 14.20
C VAL A 118 -23.23 -13.98 13.11
N VAL A 119 -24.05 -14.83 12.49
CA VAL A 119 -23.63 -15.69 11.38
C VAL A 119 -23.29 -14.87 10.12
N GLU A 120 -24.03 -13.79 9.85
CA GLU A 120 -23.76 -12.90 8.73
C GLU A 120 -22.49 -12.07 8.94
N GLU A 121 -22.22 -11.60 10.15
CA GLU A 121 -20.97 -10.94 10.52
C GLU A 121 -19.77 -11.88 10.37
N ASP A 122 -19.87 -13.12 10.86
CA ASP A 122 -18.83 -14.13 10.70
C ASP A 122 -18.60 -14.48 9.21
N LYS A 123 -19.67 -14.55 8.40
CA LYS A 123 -19.54 -14.68 6.94
C LYS A 123 -18.80 -13.50 6.32
N ARG A 124 -19.09 -12.26 6.74
CA ARG A 124 -18.38 -11.06 6.25
C ARG A 124 -16.91 -11.06 6.63
N LEU A 125 -16.58 -11.50 7.85
CA LEU A 125 -15.20 -11.61 8.32
C LEU A 125 -14.40 -12.71 7.61
N LYS A 126 -15.06 -13.82 7.26
CA LYS A 126 -14.46 -14.93 6.50
C LYS A 126 -14.26 -14.62 5.02
N LEU A 127 -14.96 -13.63 4.48
CA LEU A 127 -14.78 -13.22 3.09
C LEU A 127 -13.44 -12.49 2.92
N PRO A 128 -12.71 -12.75 1.81
CA PRO A 128 -11.54 -11.96 1.49
C PRO A 128 -11.92 -10.48 1.35
N PRO A 129 -11.06 -9.54 1.77
CA PRO A 129 -11.32 -8.09 1.67
C PRO A 129 -11.57 -7.62 0.23
N ASN A 130 -11.15 -8.40 -0.78
CA ASN A 130 -11.35 -8.11 -2.20
C ASN A 130 -12.62 -8.75 -2.80
N TRP A 131 -13.46 -9.39 -1.99
CA TRP A 131 -14.62 -10.15 -2.47
C TRP A 131 -15.66 -9.28 -3.17
N GLU A 132 -16.01 -8.14 -2.60
CA GLU A 132 -16.98 -7.21 -3.19
C GLU A 132 -16.48 -6.64 -4.52
N ALA A 133 -15.19 -6.30 -4.59
CA ALA A 133 -14.55 -5.86 -5.83
C ALA A 133 -14.57 -6.97 -6.90
N LYS A 134 -14.38 -8.23 -6.51
CA LYS A 134 -14.48 -9.39 -7.41
C LYS A 134 -15.92 -9.60 -7.88
N LYS A 135 -16.91 -9.49 -7.00
CA LYS A 135 -18.33 -9.60 -7.34
C LYS A 135 -18.75 -8.49 -8.29
N ALA A 136 -18.42 -7.24 -8.00
CA ALA A 136 -18.71 -6.10 -8.87
C ALA A 136 -18.05 -6.24 -10.24
N ARG A 137 -16.83 -6.79 -10.31
CA ARG A 137 -16.17 -7.11 -11.58
C ARG A 137 -16.93 -8.18 -12.37
N LEU A 138 -17.34 -9.27 -11.72
CA LEU A 138 -18.12 -10.34 -12.37
C LEU A 138 -19.48 -9.81 -12.86
N GLU A 139 -20.17 -9.00 -12.07
CA GLU A 139 -21.42 -8.35 -12.47
C GLU A 139 -21.23 -7.40 -13.66
N TRP A 140 -20.11 -6.67 -13.70
CA TRP A 140 -19.78 -5.83 -14.84
C TRP A 140 -19.47 -6.66 -16.09
N GLU A 141 -18.71 -7.77 -15.96
CA GLU A 141 -18.43 -8.70 -17.06
C GLU A 141 -19.72 -9.31 -17.63
N LEU A 142 -20.64 -9.75 -16.76
CA LEU A 142 -21.96 -10.25 -17.17
C LEU A 142 -22.78 -9.18 -17.91
N LYS A 143 -22.84 -7.95 -17.39
CA LYS A 143 -23.53 -6.83 -18.07
C LYS A 143 -22.92 -6.50 -19.43
N VAL A 144 -21.59 -6.59 -19.56
CA VAL A 144 -20.89 -6.40 -20.83
C VAL A 144 -21.25 -7.51 -21.82
N GLU A 145 -21.32 -8.76 -21.38
CA GLU A 145 -21.73 -9.89 -22.21
C GLU A 145 -23.21 -9.81 -22.63
N GLU A 146 -24.10 -9.41 -21.73
CA GLU A 146 -25.52 -9.16 -22.02
C GLU A 146 -25.65 -8.08 -23.09
N LYS A 147 -25.01 -6.92 -22.91
CA LYS A 147 -25.00 -5.86 -23.93
C LYS A 147 -24.43 -6.33 -25.27
N LYS A 148 -23.38 -7.16 -25.28
CA LYS A 148 -22.85 -7.76 -26.51
C LYS A 148 -23.87 -8.66 -27.21
N LYS A 149 -24.56 -9.51 -26.45
CA LYS A 149 -25.62 -10.40 -26.97
C LYS A 149 -26.79 -9.59 -27.53
N GLU A 150 -27.21 -8.53 -26.84
CA GLU A 150 -28.26 -7.64 -27.32
C GLU A 150 -27.88 -6.89 -28.60
N CYS A 151 -26.64 -6.38 -28.69
CA CYS A 151 -26.14 -5.73 -29.91
C CYS A 151 -26.05 -6.73 -31.08
N ALA A 152 -25.57 -7.95 -30.81
CA ALA A 152 -25.52 -9.02 -31.81
C ALA A 152 -26.92 -9.44 -32.29
N ALA A 153 -27.91 -9.50 -31.38
CA ALA A 153 -29.30 -9.77 -31.73
C ALA A 153 -29.94 -8.64 -32.57
N ARG A 154 -29.52 -7.40 -32.34
CA ARG A 154 -29.91 -6.22 -33.13
C ARG A 154 -29.14 -6.09 -34.46
N GLY A 155 -28.05 -6.85 -34.64
CA GLY A 155 -27.17 -6.76 -35.81
C GLY A 155 -26.20 -5.56 -35.78
N GLU A 156 -25.98 -4.96 -34.61
CA GLU A 156 -25.08 -3.81 -34.42
C GLU A 156 -23.71 -4.25 -33.87
N ASP A 157 -22.65 -3.54 -34.26
CA ASP A 157 -21.31 -3.73 -33.68
C ASP A 157 -21.23 -3.12 -32.27
N TYR A 158 -20.96 -3.97 -31.29
CA TYR A 158 -20.84 -3.60 -29.87
C TYR A 158 -19.81 -2.50 -29.62
N GLU A 159 -18.66 -2.51 -30.32
CA GLU A 159 -17.64 -1.47 -30.11
C GLU A 159 -18.13 -0.10 -30.61
N ARG A 160 -18.95 -0.06 -31.66
CA ARG A 160 -19.53 1.19 -32.18
C ARG A 160 -20.58 1.76 -31.23
N VAL A 161 -21.48 0.92 -30.71
CA VAL A 161 -22.49 1.33 -29.71
C VAL A 161 -21.82 1.83 -28.44
N LYS A 162 -20.80 1.13 -27.97
CA LYS A 162 -20.00 1.52 -26.80
C LYS A 162 -19.30 2.87 -27.00
N LEU A 163 -18.75 3.14 -28.19
CA LEU A 163 -18.15 4.44 -28.49
C LEU A 163 -19.16 5.58 -28.52
N LEU A 164 -20.41 5.32 -28.93
CA LEU A 164 -21.51 6.29 -28.89
C LEU A 164 -22.00 6.58 -27.46
N GLU A 165 -21.95 5.58 -26.57
CA GLU A 165 -22.30 5.75 -25.15
C GLU A 165 -21.24 6.56 -24.36
N ILE A 166 -20.03 6.75 -24.88
CA ILE A 166 -18.98 7.51 -24.19
C ILE A 166 -19.20 9.00 -24.40
N SER A 167 -19.50 9.73 -23.32
CA SER A 167 -19.58 11.19 -23.31
C SER A 167 -18.24 11.84 -23.66
N ALA A 168 -18.28 13.01 -24.28
CA ALA A 168 -17.08 13.81 -24.58
C ALA A 168 -16.25 14.11 -23.31
N GLU A 169 -16.90 14.33 -22.17
CA GLU A 169 -16.22 14.55 -20.88
C GLU A 169 -15.49 13.30 -20.38
N ASP A 170 -16.07 12.12 -20.59
CA ASP A 170 -15.46 10.84 -20.22
C ASP A 170 -14.28 10.54 -21.15
N ALA A 171 -14.42 10.79 -22.45
CA ALA A 171 -13.33 10.67 -23.41
C ALA A 171 -12.15 11.60 -23.03
N GLU A 172 -12.42 12.87 -22.69
CA GLU A 172 -11.37 13.79 -22.23
C GLU A 172 -10.71 13.32 -20.93
N ARG A 173 -11.49 12.83 -19.97
CA ARG A 173 -10.98 12.30 -18.70
C ARG A 173 -10.08 11.09 -18.95
N TRP A 174 -10.46 10.21 -19.87
CA TRP A 174 -9.65 9.07 -20.30
C TRP A 174 -8.36 9.49 -21.01
N GLU A 175 -8.42 10.49 -21.88
CA GLU A 175 -7.25 11.04 -22.57
C GLU A 175 -6.29 11.75 -21.60
N ARG A 176 -6.80 12.50 -20.61
CA ARG A 176 -5.97 13.09 -19.54
C ARG A 176 -5.25 12.03 -18.71
N LYS A 177 -5.91 10.89 -18.43
CA LYS A 177 -5.29 9.75 -17.73
C LYS A 177 -4.18 9.10 -18.58
N LYS A 178 -4.37 8.96 -19.89
CA LYS A 178 -3.35 8.42 -20.80
C LYS A 178 -2.12 9.34 -20.95
N LYS A 179 -2.31 10.66 -20.91
CA LYS A 179 -1.26 11.66 -21.17
C LYS A 179 -0.17 11.75 -20.10
N ARG A 180 -0.38 11.27 -18.87
CA ARG A 180 0.64 11.35 -17.78
C ARG A 180 1.60 10.16 -17.77
N LYS A 181 2.24 9.86 -18.90
CA LYS A 181 3.29 8.83 -18.98
C LYS A 181 4.66 9.48 -19.05
N ASN A 182 5.51 9.21 -18.05
CA ASN A 182 6.93 9.55 -18.07
C ASN A 182 7.74 8.25 -17.98
N PRO A 183 7.85 7.47 -19.07
CA PRO A 183 8.63 6.25 -19.07
C PRO A 183 10.12 6.56 -18.89
N ASP A 184 10.83 5.66 -18.21
CA ASP A 184 12.28 5.72 -18.13
C ASP A 184 12.87 5.19 -19.44
N LEU A 185 13.64 6.03 -20.13
CA LEU A 185 14.27 5.71 -21.42
C LEU A 185 15.62 5.00 -21.22
N GLY A 186 16.05 4.78 -19.97
CA GLY A 186 17.33 4.21 -19.62
C GLY A 186 18.35 5.27 -19.21
N PHE A 187 19.45 4.79 -18.62
CA PHE A 187 20.53 5.65 -18.14
C PHE A 187 21.37 6.15 -19.33
N SER A 188 21.39 7.47 -19.54
CA SER A 188 22.26 8.13 -20.52
C SER A 188 23.40 8.88 -19.82
N ASP A 189 23.05 9.88 -19.01
CA ASP A 189 23.99 10.73 -18.28
C ASP A 189 23.50 11.05 -16.86
N TYR A 190 24.43 11.31 -15.96
CA TYR A 190 24.15 11.67 -14.58
C TYR A 190 23.40 13.01 -14.48
N ALA A 191 23.69 13.99 -15.32
CA ALA A 191 22.97 15.27 -15.30
C ALA A 191 21.50 15.10 -15.72
N ALA A 192 21.24 14.28 -16.73
CA ALA A 192 19.88 13.97 -17.17
C ALA A 192 19.08 13.20 -16.11
N ALA A 193 19.71 12.24 -15.41
CA ALA A 193 19.10 11.54 -14.29
C ALA A 193 18.79 12.49 -13.12
N GLN A 194 19.73 13.38 -12.80
CA GLN A 194 19.54 14.40 -11.76
C GLN A 194 18.40 15.37 -12.12
N LEU A 195 18.33 15.82 -13.37
CA LEU A 195 17.26 16.71 -13.84
C LEU A 195 15.89 16.03 -13.71
N ARG A 196 15.77 14.74 -14.09
CA ARG A 196 14.53 13.97 -13.90
C ARG A 196 14.14 13.83 -12.43
N GLN A 197 15.11 13.56 -11.55
CA GLN A 197 14.88 13.53 -10.11
C GLN A 197 14.39 14.90 -9.62
N TYR A 198 15.09 15.98 -9.99
CA TYR A 198 14.76 17.34 -9.59
C TYR A 198 13.35 17.72 -10.02
N GLN A 199 13.00 17.53 -11.29
CA GLN A 199 11.64 17.77 -11.81
C GLN A 199 10.56 16.97 -11.07
N ARG A 200 10.88 15.75 -10.63
CA ARG A 200 9.95 14.95 -9.81
C ARG A 200 9.80 15.54 -8.41
N LEU A 201 10.89 15.96 -7.78
CA LEU A 201 10.87 16.54 -6.43
C LEU A 201 10.16 17.89 -6.42
N THR A 202 10.46 18.78 -7.38
CA THR A 202 9.79 20.09 -7.50
C THR A 202 8.28 19.97 -7.71
N ARG A 203 7.83 18.94 -8.43
CA ARG A 203 6.39 18.64 -8.56
C ARG A 203 5.74 18.07 -7.30
N GLN A 204 6.53 17.53 -6.37
CA GLN A 204 6.05 16.91 -5.13
C GLN A 204 5.97 17.92 -3.98
N ILE A 205 6.84 18.93 -3.97
CA ILE A 205 6.86 19.99 -2.97
C ILE A 205 5.57 20.81 -3.10
N LYS A 206 4.85 20.96 -1.99
CA LYS A 206 3.68 21.84 -1.87
C LYS A 206 4.05 22.99 -0.94
N PRO A 207 4.18 24.23 -1.45
CA PRO A 207 4.51 25.39 -0.62
C PRO A 207 3.35 25.78 0.30
N ASP A 208 3.67 26.21 1.53
CA ASP A 208 2.69 26.77 2.46
C ASP A 208 2.56 28.28 2.20
N LEU A 209 1.44 28.68 1.61
CA LEU A 209 1.22 30.08 1.21
C LEU A 209 1.10 31.02 2.42
N GLU A 210 0.48 30.58 3.51
CA GLU A 210 0.34 31.39 4.73
C GLU A 210 1.69 31.72 5.37
N GLN A 211 2.61 30.76 5.41
CA GLN A 211 3.96 30.99 5.92
C GLN A 211 4.72 31.97 5.02
N TYR A 212 4.53 31.86 3.72
CA TYR A 212 5.11 32.77 2.74
C TYR A 212 4.58 34.22 2.89
N GLU A 213 3.28 34.40 3.08
CA GLU A 213 2.66 35.72 3.30
C GLU A 213 3.17 36.39 4.59
N LYS A 214 3.27 35.64 5.70
CA LYS A 214 3.85 36.15 6.95
C LYS A 214 5.30 36.61 6.78
N LEU A 215 6.11 35.83 6.05
CA LEU A 215 7.48 36.22 5.74
C LEU A 215 7.53 37.46 4.82
N LYS A 216 6.59 37.58 3.89
CA LYS A 216 6.47 38.75 3.01
C LYS A 216 6.13 40.03 3.78
N GLU A 217 5.26 39.97 4.77
CA GLU A 217 4.97 41.12 5.63
C GLU A 217 6.17 41.50 6.52
N GLN A 218 6.90 40.51 7.03
CA GLN A 218 8.07 40.74 7.90
C GLN A 218 9.26 41.35 7.17
N TYR A 219 9.60 40.83 5.99
CA TYR A 219 10.79 41.23 5.24
C TYR A 219 10.50 42.29 4.17
N GLY A 220 9.23 42.49 3.80
CA GLY A 220 8.81 43.48 2.82
C GLY A 220 9.55 43.33 1.48
N GLU A 221 10.18 44.42 1.03
CA GLU A 221 10.96 44.46 -0.20
C GLU A 221 12.26 43.63 -0.12
N ALA A 222 12.76 43.39 1.10
CA ALA A 222 13.95 42.59 1.34
C ALA A 222 13.72 41.08 1.08
N LEU A 223 12.47 40.64 0.93
CA LEU A 223 12.12 39.26 0.54
C LEU A 223 12.52 38.94 -0.92
N TYR A 224 12.73 39.95 -1.75
CA TYR A 224 13.15 39.79 -3.15
C TYR A 224 14.62 40.15 -3.33
N PRO A 225 15.57 39.35 -2.79
CA PRO A 225 16.99 39.67 -2.85
C PRO A 225 17.53 39.57 -4.27
N THR A 226 18.36 40.55 -4.64
CA THR A 226 19.30 40.44 -5.77
C THR A 226 20.59 39.75 -5.31
N SER A 227 21.51 39.44 -6.23
CA SER A 227 22.79 38.76 -5.92
C SER A 227 23.61 39.43 -4.82
N ASP A 228 23.46 40.75 -4.68
CA ASP A 228 24.28 41.59 -3.81
C ASP A 228 23.53 41.95 -2.49
N SER A 229 22.38 41.31 -2.24
CA SER A 229 21.57 41.56 -1.04
C SER A 229 22.20 40.95 0.22
N LEU A 230 22.17 41.71 1.32
CA LEU A 230 22.82 41.36 2.59
C LEU A 230 22.04 40.33 3.44
N LEU A 231 20.82 39.94 3.06
CA LEU A 231 19.98 39.03 3.84
C LEU A 231 20.40 37.54 3.81
N HIS A 232 21.48 37.21 3.09
CA HIS A 232 21.99 35.85 3.05
C HIS A 232 22.80 35.51 4.32
N GLY A 233 22.37 34.49 5.08
CA GLY A 233 23.12 33.94 6.22
C GLY A 233 22.53 34.21 7.60
N THR A 234 21.51 35.05 7.73
CA THR A 234 20.83 35.34 9.01
C THR A 234 19.59 34.48 9.27
N HIS A 235 19.11 33.75 8.25
CA HIS A 235 17.90 32.94 8.36
C HIS A 235 18.12 31.69 9.22
N VAL A 236 17.46 31.66 10.37
CA VAL A 236 17.37 30.48 11.23
C VAL A 236 16.02 29.80 10.97
N PRO A 237 15.99 28.63 10.31
CA PRO A 237 14.75 27.92 10.02
C PRO A 237 14.07 27.44 11.30
N THR A 238 12.74 27.33 11.25
CA THR A 238 11.96 26.70 12.33
C THR A 238 12.25 25.20 12.40
N LYS A 239 12.13 24.61 13.59
CA LYS A 239 12.34 23.17 13.80
C LYS A 239 11.45 22.31 12.89
N GLU A 240 10.19 22.69 12.74
CA GLU A 240 9.24 22.01 11.84
C GLU A 240 9.68 22.06 10.37
N GLY A 241 10.31 23.16 9.92
CA GLY A 241 10.88 23.26 8.59
C GLY A 241 12.04 22.29 8.38
N ILE A 242 12.90 22.14 9.38
CA ILE A 242 14.01 21.18 9.39
C ILE A 242 13.46 19.75 9.34
N ASP A 243 12.48 19.41 10.17
CA ASP A 243 11.91 18.06 10.24
C ASP A 243 11.28 17.64 8.90
N ARG A 244 10.57 18.56 8.22
CA ARG A 244 10.05 18.32 6.87
C ARG A 244 11.16 18.05 5.85
N MET A 245 12.24 18.82 5.90
CA MET A 245 13.40 18.62 5.03
C MET A 245 14.05 17.25 5.28
N VAL A 246 14.25 16.87 6.55
CA VAL A 246 14.83 15.57 6.93
C VAL A 246 13.96 14.43 6.41
N ALA A 247 12.65 14.47 6.64
CA ALA A 247 11.72 13.45 6.14
C ALA A 247 11.77 13.32 4.61
N ASP A 248 11.93 14.42 3.88
CA ASP A 248 12.05 14.39 2.42
C ASP A 248 13.41 13.87 1.93
N LEU A 249 14.50 14.08 2.69
CA LEU A 249 15.80 13.46 2.41
C LEU A 249 15.77 11.96 2.66
N GLU A 250 15.17 11.50 3.76
CA GLU A 250 15.01 10.08 4.06
C GLU A 250 14.23 9.36 2.95
N LYS A 251 13.10 9.94 2.49
CA LYS A 251 12.35 9.43 1.33
C LYS A 251 13.20 9.37 0.05
N GLN A 252 14.12 10.31 -0.15
CA GLN A 252 15.03 10.29 -1.30
C GLN A 252 16.05 9.17 -1.18
N ILE A 253 16.62 8.95 0.00
CA ILE A 253 17.56 7.85 0.29
C ILE A 253 16.87 6.50 0.06
N GLU A 254 15.68 6.29 0.61
CA GLU A 254 14.92 5.05 0.41
C GLU A 254 14.63 4.77 -1.07
N LYS A 255 14.28 5.81 -1.85
CA LYS A 255 14.06 5.66 -3.29
C LYS A 255 15.34 5.29 -4.02
N ARG A 256 16.49 5.84 -3.60
CA ARG A 256 17.80 5.53 -4.17
C ARG A 256 18.21 4.08 -3.87
N GLU A 257 17.97 3.59 -2.67
CA GLU A 257 18.22 2.20 -2.29
C GLU A 257 17.40 1.21 -3.14
N LYS A 258 16.15 1.57 -3.43
CA LYS A 258 15.22 0.76 -4.25
C LYS A 258 15.48 0.84 -5.76
N TYR A 259 16.50 1.58 -6.22
CA TYR A 259 16.81 1.75 -7.65
C TYR A 259 17.14 0.42 -8.34
N SER A 260 17.92 -0.45 -7.68
CA SER A 260 18.25 -1.78 -8.18
C SER A 260 17.37 -2.85 -7.51
N ARG A 261 16.33 -3.30 -8.23
CA ARG A 261 15.43 -4.35 -7.73
C ARG A 261 16.07 -5.73 -7.86
N ARG A 262 16.00 -6.55 -6.81
CA ARG A 262 16.42 -7.96 -6.86
C ARG A 262 15.46 -8.74 -7.77
N ARG A 263 16.02 -9.52 -8.71
CA ARG A 263 15.26 -10.48 -9.51
C ARG A 263 15.04 -11.75 -8.68
N PRO A 264 13.85 -12.37 -8.73
CA PRO A 264 13.60 -13.62 -8.01
C PRO A 264 14.59 -14.69 -8.47
N TYR A 265 15.04 -15.52 -7.52
CA TYR A 265 15.86 -16.69 -7.82
C TYR A 265 14.97 -17.80 -8.35
N ASN A 266 15.39 -18.44 -9.43
CA ASN A 266 14.75 -19.64 -9.96
C ASN A 266 15.68 -20.82 -9.63
N ASP A 267 15.19 -21.77 -8.83
CA ASP A 267 15.91 -22.97 -8.42
C ASP A 267 15.95 -24.05 -9.50
N ASP A 268 15.01 -24.02 -10.44
CA ASP A 268 14.96 -24.93 -11.59
C ASP A 268 15.95 -24.58 -12.71
N ALA A 269 16.66 -23.45 -12.62
CA ALA A 269 17.60 -23.02 -13.65
C ALA A 269 18.94 -23.75 -13.53
N ASP A 270 19.51 -24.21 -14.65
CA ASP A 270 20.83 -24.83 -14.69
C ASP A 270 21.90 -23.92 -14.06
N ILE A 271 22.58 -24.44 -13.05
CA ILE A 271 23.55 -23.68 -12.25
C ILE A 271 24.92 -23.77 -12.93
N ASP A 272 25.33 -22.68 -13.56
CA ASP A 272 26.64 -22.54 -14.24
C ASP A 272 27.76 -21.98 -13.32
N TYR A 273 27.52 -21.90 -12.01
CA TYR A 273 28.42 -21.23 -11.06
C TYR A 273 28.58 -22.00 -9.74
N ILE A 274 29.74 -21.83 -9.11
CA ILE A 274 30.06 -22.41 -7.79
C ILE A 274 29.80 -21.41 -6.65
N ASN A 275 29.97 -20.10 -6.89
CA ASN A 275 29.81 -19.06 -5.86
C ASN A 275 28.99 -17.86 -6.37
N GLU A 276 28.44 -17.04 -5.46
CA GLU A 276 27.57 -15.90 -5.82
C GLU A 276 28.31 -14.83 -6.66
N ARG A 277 29.62 -14.65 -6.43
CA ARG A 277 30.44 -13.70 -7.18
C ARG A 277 30.62 -14.15 -8.64
N ASN A 278 30.79 -15.45 -8.85
CA ASN A 278 30.86 -16.09 -10.14
C ASN A 278 29.51 -16.02 -10.84
N ALA A 279 28.39 -16.26 -10.14
CA ALA A 279 27.04 -16.07 -10.68
C ALA A 279 26.82 -14.64 -11.24
N LYS A 280 27.30 -13.61 -10.53
CA LYS A 280 27.23 -12.21 -10.99
C LYS A 280 28.14 -11.95 -12.19
N PHE A 281 29.29 -12.61 -12.25
CA PHE A 281 30.22 -12.53 -13.38
C PHE A 281 29.64 -13.22 -14.62
N ASN A 282 29.13 -14.44 -14.51
CA ASN A 282 28.43 -15.15 -15.59
C ASN A 282 27.24 -14.34 -16.09
N LYS A 283 26.41 -13.80 -15.20
CA LYS A 283 25.32 -12.86 -15.57
C LYS A 283 25.81 -11.61 -16.28
N LYS A 284 27.03 -11.13 -15.99
CA LYS A 284 27.64 -10.01 -16.72
C LYS A 284 28.08 -10.47 -18.10
N ALA A 285 28.77 -11.61 -18.21
CA ALA A 285 29.20 -12.20 -19.48
C ALA A 285 28.00 -12.45 -20.41
N GLU A 286 26.93 -13.05 -19.91
CA GLU A 286 25.69 -13.31 -20.66
C GLU A 286 25.08 -12.02 -21.24
N ARG A 287 25.11 -10.89 -20.52
CA ARG A 287 24.59 -9.61 -21.04
C ARG A 287 25.36 -9.08 -22.25
N PHE A 288 26.67 -9.30 -22.31
CA PHE A 288 27.52 -8.80 -23.39
C PHE A 288 27.68 -9.80 -24.52
N TYR A 289 27.92 -11.08 -24.18
CA TYR A 289 28.28 -12.13 -25.12
C TYR A 289 27.12 -13.05 -25.50
N GLY A 290 26.07 -13.16 -24.67
CA GLY A 290 24.96 -14.10 -24.91
C GLY A 290 24.26 -13.88 -26.25
N LYS A 291 24.23 -12.65 -26.76
CA LYS A 291 23.73 -12.35 -28.11
C LYS A 291 24.58 -13.00 -29.22
N TYR A 292 25.89 -13.08 -29.04
CA TYR A 292 26.84 -13.58 -30.03
C TYR A 292 27.11 -15.09 -29.86
N THR A 293 26.98 -15.62 -28.65
CA THR A 293 27.25 -17.04 -28.33
C THR A 293 25.99 -17.90 -28.31
N ALA A 294 24.85 -17.38 -28.77
CA ALA A 294 23.56 -18.09 -28.75
C ALA A 294 23.61 -19.40 -29.54
N GLU A 295 24.27 -19.43 -30.70
CA GLU A 295 24.43 -20.63 -31.53
C GLU A 295 25.27 -21.71 -30.83
N ILE A 296 26.39 -21.30 -30.23
CA ILE A 296 27.26 -22.20 -29.45
C ILE A 296 26.47 -22.82 -28.29
N LYS A 297 25.67 -22.01 -27.59
CA LYS A 297 24.83 -22.48 -26.48
C LYS A 297 23.80 -23.51 -26.95
N GLN A 298 23.13 -23.26 -28.07
CA GLN A 298 22.19 -24.23 -28.63
C GLN A 298 22.88 -25.54 -29.07
N ASN A 299 24.09 -25.46 -29.62
CA ASN A 299 24.85 -26.65 -29.99
C ASN A 299 25.23 -27.49 -28.76
N LEU A 300 25.59 -26.84 -27.65
CA LEU A 300 25.83 -27.53 -26.38
C LEU A 300 24.56 -28.21 -25.84
N GLU A 301 23.42 -27.53 -25.88
CA GLU A 301 22.11 -28.09 -25.48
C GLU A 301 21.65 -29.25 -26.39
N ARG A 302 22.06 -29.23 -27.67
CA ARG A 302 21.81 -30.31 -28.66
C ARG A 302 22.84 -31.45 -28.61
N GLY A 303 23.78 -31.43 -27.66
CA GLY A 303 24.77 -32.50 -27.50
C GLY A 303 25.97 -32.41 -28.44
N THR A 304 26.41 -31.20 -28.79
CA THR A 304 27.59 -30.90 -29.63
C THR A 304 27.56 -31.48 -31.05
N ALA A 305 26.40 -31.96 -31.50
CA ALA A 305 26.16 -32.29 -32.89
C ALA A 305 26.03 -30.98 -33.70
N VAL A 306 26.93 -30.79 -34.65
CA VAL A 306 26.84 -29.75 -35.68
C VAL A 306 25.86 -30.19 -36.76
#